data_AF-A0AAU3ZD33-F1
#
_entry.id   AF-A0AAU3ZD33-F1
#
_cell.length_a   1.000
_cell.length_b   1.000
_cell.length_c   1.000
_cell.angle_alpha   90.00
_cell.angle_beta   90.00
_cell.angle_gamma   90.00
#
_symmetry.space_group_name_H-M   'P 1'
#
loop_
_entity.id
_entity.type
_entity.pdbx_description
1 polymer ?
#
loop_
_entity_poly.entity_id
_entity_poly.type
_entity_poly.pdbx_seq_one_letter_code
_entity_poly.pdbx_strand_id
1 'polypeptide(L)'
;MGRLKANKPRRDKEPGRERFRIDDRVVSQTEILEEGARLSDHVDDHGRLLFMDSPALGLGQTAIGIDSDTGAIQTTDREDPMPVALFEPARAMMTNHPDGPPREIQVEGALIAGLRRFPRGIADLRTIPGWALHRLPDDQLELRSPDGGVYSRIAVPSAPDWYSAALHHCHVMCLYGPQLGVRTPPGTTVEQYNDTKRLEELRQARGRGLVAAGIIAYHNNR
;
A
#
# COMPACT_ATOMS: atom_id res chain seq x y z
N MET A 1 -50.24 -45.36 -13.49
CA MET A 1 -50.03 -44.08 -12.79
C MET A 1 -48.63 -44.04 -12.20
N GLY A 2 -47.68 -43.38 -12.86
CA GLY A 2 -46.33 -43.14 -12.33
C GLY A 2 -45.99 -41.67 -12.50
N ARG A 3 -45.96 -40.90 -11.41
CA ARG A 3 -45.55 -39.49 -11.40
C ARG A 3 -44.08 -39.40 -11.02
N LEU A 4 -43.26 -39.01 -12.00
CA LEU A 4 -41.85 -38.65 -11.85
C LEU A 4 -41.73 -37.41 -10.95
N LYS A 5 -40.91 -37.49 -9.89
CA LYS A 5 -40.50 -36.34 -9.09
C LYS A 5 -39.34 -35.64 -9.80
N ALA A 6 -39.49 -34.33 -10.02
CA ALA A 6 -38.47 -33.46 -10.57
C ALA A 6 -37.29 -33.30 -9.60
N ASN A 7 -36.07 -33.63 -10.05
CA ASN A 7 -34.84 -33.30 -9.37
C ASN A 7 -34.53 -31.81 -9.60
N LYS A 8 -34.50 -31.02 -8.52
CA LYS A 8 -33.96 -29.65 -8.54
C LYS A 8 -32.43 -29.73 -8.74
N PRO A 9 -31.84 -28.96 -9.67
CA PRO A 9 -30.39 -28.90 -9.78
C PRO A 9 -29.78 -28.25 -8.54
N ARG A 10 -28.75 -28.89 -8.00
CA ARG A 10 -27.90 -28.36 -6.93
C ARG A 10 -27.31 -27.03 -7.41
N ARG A 11 -27.52 -25.98 -6.63
CA ARG A 11 -26.83 -24.70 -6.75
C ARG A 11 -25.33 -24.98 -6.62
N ASP A 12 -24.61 -24.83 -7.74
CA ASP A 12 -23.15 -24.83 -7.72
C ASP A 12 -22.70 -23.74 -6.75
N LYS A 13 -21.93 -24.16 -5.75
CA LYS A 13 -21.23 -23.25 -4.86
C LYS A 13 -20.19 -22.55 -5.73
N GLU A 14 -20.34 -21.25 -5.92
CA GLU A 14 -19.29 -20.40 -6.47
C GLU A 14 -17.99 -20.68 -5.70
N PRO A 15 -16.88 -20.95 -6.40
CA PRO A 15 -15.58 -21.14 -5.75
C PRO A 15 -15.20 -19.84 -5.06
N GLY A 16 -14.75 -19.95 -3.81
CA GLY A 16 -14.45 -18.83 -2.92
C GLY A 16 -13.58 -17.78 -3.59
N ARG A 17 -13.98 -16.52 -3.48
CA ARG A 17 -13.18 -15.34 -3.82
C ARG A 17 -11.87 -15.38 -3.04
N GLU A 18 -10.80 -15.82 -3.69
CA GLU A 18 -9.44 -15.76 -3.16
C GLU A 18 -9.01 -14.31 -3.00
N ARG A 19 -8.53 -13.99 -1.78
CA ARG A 19 -8.07 -12.67 -1.32
C ARG A 19 -6.91 -12.09 -2.15
N PHE A 20 -6.12 -12.99 -2.72
CA PHE A 20 -4.88 -12.76 -3.43
C PHE A 20 -4.78 -13.83 -4.49
N ARG A 21 -4.68 -13.46 -5.77
CA ARG A 21 -4.24 -14.38 -6.81
C ARG A 21 -2.75 -14.17 -6.99
N ILE A 22 -1.96 -14.79 -6.11
CA ILE A 22 -0.55 -15.03 -6.42
C ILE A 22 -0.58 -16.10 -7.49
N ASP A 23 -0.49 -15.68 -8.75
CA ASP A 23 -0.21 -16.63 -9.81
C ASP A 23 1.22 -17.11 -9.60
N ASP A 24 1.39 -18.30 -9.03
CA ASP A 24 2.68 -19.02 -9.02
C ASP A 24 3.09 -19.47 -10.43
N ARG A 25 2.32 -19.06 -11.45
CA ARG A 25 2.63 -19.29 -12.85
C ARG A 25 3.81 -18.40 -13.25
N VAL A 26 4.87 -19.04 -13.74
CA VAL A 26 5.97 -18.33 -14.41
C VAL A 26 5.39 -17.57 -15.60
N VAL A 27 5.37 -16.24 -15.50
CA VAL A 27 4.87 -15.32 -16.53
C VAL A 27 6.03 -14.93 -17.45
N SER A 28 5.80 -14.96 -18.76
CA SER A 28 6.83 -14.57 -19.74
C SER A 28 7.06 -13.05 -19.72
N GLN A 29 8.22 -12.60 -20.22
CA GLN A 29 8.55 -11.17 -20.29
C GLN A 29 7.52 -10.36 -21.10
N THR A 30 6.95 -10.94 -22.16
CA THR A 30 5.89 -10.32 -22.97
C THR A 30 4.59 -10.18 -22.19
N GLU A 31 4.26 -11.18 -21.38
CA GLU A 31 3.05 -11.19 -20.55
C GLU A 31 3.17 -10.23 -19.34
N ILE A 32 4.38 -10.04 -18.82
CA ILE A 32 4.71 -8.98 -17.86
C ILE A 32 4.51 -7.60 -18.48
N LEU A 33 4.90 -7.41 -19.75
CA LEU A 33 4.72 -6.14 -20.46
C LEU A 33 3.23 -5.87 -20.78
N GLU A 34 2.47 -6.88 -21.19
CA GLU A 34 1.04 -6.77 -21.50
C GLU A 34 0.17 -6.56 -20.26
N GLU A 35 0.43 -7.29 -19.16
CA GLU A 35 -0.24 -7.04 -17.88
C GLU A 35 0.24 -5.74 -17.24
N GLY A 36 1.53 -5.38 -17.37
CA GLY A 36 2.04 -4.08 -16.94
C GLY A 36 1.33 -2.91 -17.62
N ALA A 37 1.03 -3.03 -18.92
CA ALA A 37 0.24 -2.04 -19.65
C ALA A 37 -1.23 -2.01 -19.21
N ARG A 38 -1.87 -3.16 -18.97
CA ARG A 38 -3.25 -3.24 -18.45
C ARG A 38 -3.40 -2.73 -17.02
N LEU A 39 -2.40 -2.94 -16.17
CA LEU A 39 -2.40 -2.48 -14.78
C LEU A 39 -2.09 -0.99 -14.66
N SER A 40 -1.36 -0.42 -15.63
CA SER A 40 -1.23 1.03 -15.77
C SER A 40 -2.58 1.74 -15.93
N ASP A 41 -3.63 1.04 -16.40
CA ASP A 41 -5.00 1.57 -16.48
C ASP A 41 -5.80 1.37 -15.17
N HIS A 42 -5.33 0.54 -14.25
CA HIS A 42 -5.94 0.25 -12.94
C HIS A 42 -5.04 0.73 -11.80
N VAL A 43 -4.95 2.05 -11.66
CA VAL A 43 -4.28 2.69 -10.52
C VAL A 43 -5.12 2.67 -9.24
N ASP A 44 -6.37 2.18 -9.27
CA ASP A 44 -7.28 2.20 -8.12
C ASP A 44 -6.95 1.09 -7.12
N ASP A 45 -6.12 1.44 -6.15
CA ASP A 45 -5.63 0.60 -5.07
C ASP A 45 -6.46 0.75 -3.79
N HIS A 46 -6.12 -0.04 -2.78
CA HIS A 46 -6.72 0.09 -1.46
C HIS A 46 -5.89 1.01 -0.58
N GLY A 47 -6.55 2.02 -0.01
CA GLY A 47 -5.93 3.02 0.83
C GLY A 47 -6.22 2.87 2.32
N ARG A 48 -5.27 3.28 3.16
CA ARG A 48 -5.54 3.61 4.57
C ARG A 48 -4.71 4.81 5.00
N LEU A 49 -5.35 5.75 5.68
CA LEU A 49 -4.70 6.90 6.31
C LEU A 49 -4.47 6.62 7.79
N LEU A 50 -3.25 6.89 8.24
CA LEU A 50 -2.78 6.66 9.61
C LEU A 50 -1.87 7.80 10.05
N PHE A 51 -1.50 7.78 11.32
CA PHE A 51 -0.40 8.57 11.85
C PHE A 51 0.77 7.65 12.23
N MET A 52 1.98 8.19 12.26
CA MET A 52 3.21 7.42 12.43
C MET A 52 3.30 6.68 13.78
N ASP A 53 2.62 7.20 14.79
CA ASP A 53 2.47 6.62 16.13
C ASP A 53 1.42 5.49 16.18
N SER A 54 0.72 5.21 15.08
CA SER A 54 -0.28 4.15 15.03
C SER A 54 0.30 2.79 15.43
N PRO A 55 -0.35 2.05 16.37
CA PRO A 55 0.07 0.71 16.74
C PRO A 55 0.16 -0.27 15.56
N ALA A 56 -0.66 -0.06 14.51
CA ALA A 56 -0.64 -0.89 13.31
C ALA A 56 0.67 -0.80 12.52
N LEU A 57 1.45 0.28 12.68
CA LEU A 57 2.73 0.47 12.01
C LEU A 57 3.91 -0.05 12.83
N GLY A 58 3.76 -0.02 14.16
CA GLY A 58 4.74 -0.53 15.13
C GLY A 58 6.13 0.10 14.95
N LEU A 59 6.16 1.41 14.66
CA LEU A 59 7.40 2.18 14.44
C LEU A 59 8.03 2.64 15.74
N GLY A 60 7.26 2.76 16.82
CA GLY A 60 7.74 3.02 18.18
C GLY A 60 8.36 4.41 18.39
N GLN A 61 8.33 5.30 17.39
CA GLN A 61 8.84 6.67 17.44
C GLN A 61 7.98 7.57 16.55
N THR A 62 7.79 8.83 16.98
CA THR A 62 7.00 9.83 16.24
C THR A 62 7.95 10.75 15.47
N ALA A 63 7.79 10.85 14.14
CA ALA A 63 8.46 11.89 13.36
C ALA A 63 7.79 13.23 13.60
N ILE A 64 8.60 14.25 13.85
CA ILE A 64 8.16 15.65 14.02
C ILE A 64 8.70 16.58 12.94
N GLY A 65 9.56 16.09 12.07
CA GLY A 65 10.20 16.94 11.08
C GLY A 65 11.19 16.18 10.23
N ILE A 66 11.76 16.94 9.32
CA ILE A 66 12.75 16.47 8.35
C ILE A 66 13.97 17.36 8.53
N ASP A 67 15.11 16.73 8.75
CA ASP A 67 16.39 17.40 8.73
C ASP A 67 16.65 17.94 7.31
N SER A 68 16.80 19.27 7.17
CA SER A 68 16.89 19.92 5.87
C SER A 68 18.14 19.55 5.07
N ASP A 69 19.22 19.17 5.76
CA ASP A 69 20.51 18.90 5.14
C ASP A 69 20.58 17.45 4.64
N THR A 70 19.99 16.53 5.38
CA THR A 70 20.07 15.08 5.12
C THR A 70 18.79 14.47 4.58
N GLY A 71 17.66 15.18 4.68
CA GLY A 71 16.32 14.66 4.38
C GLY A 71 15.86 13.57 5.34
N ALA A 72 16.56 13.37 6.46
CA ALA A 72 16.25 12.33 7.43
C ALA A 72 15.11 12.73 8.37
N ILE A 73 14.36 11.73 8.83
CA ILE A 73 13.35 11.94 9.86
C ILE A 73 14.01 12.37 11.17
N GLN A 74 13.48 13.44 11.74
CA GLN A 74 13.72 13.80 13.14
C GLN A 74 12.58 13.24 13.99
N THR A 75 12.92 12.50 15.05
CA THR A 75 11.94 11.90 15.96
C THR A 75 11.98 12.47 17.36
N THR A 76 10.82 12.49 18.03
CA THR A 76 10.69 12.81 19.45
C THR A 76 9.46 12.10 20.03
N ASP A 77 9.22 12.29 21.32
CA ASP A 77 8.09 11.75 22.08
C ASP A 77 6.90 12.74 22.14
N ARG A 78 6.81 13.70 21.20
CA ARG A 78 5.79 14.76 21.15
C ARG A 78 4.51 14.36 20.39
N GLU A 79 3.48 15.20 20.55
CA GLU A 79 2.07 14.99 20.20
C GLU A 79 1.64 15.31 18.75
N ASP A 80 2.54 15.70 17.83
CA ASP A 80 2.18 16.03 16.43
C ASP A 80 2.74 14.97 15.46
N PRO A 81 2.06 13.82 15.30
CA PRO A 81 2.59 12.73 14.52
C PRO A 81 2.49 12.97 13.02
N MET A 82 3.58 12.65 12.31
CA MET A 82 3.61 12.70 10.86
C MET A 82 2.48 11.84 10.24
N PRO A 83 1.73 12.39 9.27
CA PRO A 83 0.71 11.64 8.55
C PRO A 83 1.31 10.55 7.67
N VAL A 84 0.66 9.39 7.65
CA VAL A 84 1.04 8.20 6.89
C VAL A 84 -0.07 7.82 5.92
N ALA A 85 0.28 7.55 4.66
CA ALA A 85 -0.62 6.99 3.66
C ALA A 85 -0.13 5.60 3.23
N LEU A 86 -1.02 4.61 3.31
CA LEU A 86 -0.77 3.24 2.85
C LEU A 86 -1.47 3.01 1.53
N PHE A 87 -0.74 2.48 0.55
CA PHE A 87 -1.21 2.10 -0.78
C PHE A 87 -0.99 0.61 -1.00
N GLU A 88 -2.05 -0.18 -0.92
CA GLU A 88 -2.00 -1.62 -1.12
C GLU A 88 -2.58 -2.00 -2.49
N PRO A 89 -1.78 -2.55 -3.42
CA PRO A 89 -2.25 -2.86 -4.75
C PRO A 89 -3.37 -3.89 -4.74
N ALA A 90 -4.37 -3.67 -5.59
CA ALA A 90 -5.52 -4.57 -5.71
C ALA A 90 -5.08 -6.01 -6.03
N ARG A 91 -4.06 -6.14 -6.90
CA ARG A 91 -3.42 -7.41 -7.28
C ARG A 91 -1.91 -7.25 -7.17
N ALA A 92 -1.24 -8.21 -6.53
CA ALA A 92 0.22 -8.25 -6.44
C ALA A 92 0.77 -9.19 -7.52
N MET A 93 1.77 -8.75 -8.28
CA MET A 93 2.41 -9.57 -9.29
C MET A 93 3.76 -10.07 -8.78
N MET A 94 3.83 -11.37 -8.49
CA MET A 94 5.06 -11.98 -8.00
C MET A 94 5.92 -12.46 -9.17
N THR A 95 7.21 -12.13 -9.14
CA THR A 95 8.23 -12.75 -10.01
C THR A 95 9.10 -13.66 -9.19
N ASN A 96 9.27 -14.89 -9.68
CA ASN A 96 10.21 -15.85 -9.13
C ASN A 96 11.50 -15.79 -9.94
N HIS A 97 12.56 -15.25 -9.33
CA HIS A 97 13.90 -15.34 -9.89
C HIS A 97 14.57 -16.64 -9.41
N PRO A 98 15.30 -17.38 -10.27
CA PRO A 98 15.93 -18.64 -9.90
C PRO A 98 16.88 -18.53 -8.69
N ASP A 99 17.53 -17.38 -8.54
CA ASP A 99 18.59 -17.16 -7.56
C ASP A 99 18.17 -16.22 -6.42
N GLY A 100 16.87 -15.99 -6.22
CA GLY A 100 16.42 -14.99 -5.24
C GLY A 100 15.01 -15.22 -4.68
N PRO A 101 14.67 -14.50 -3.60
CA PRO A 101 13.32 -14.53 -3.08
C PRO A 101 12.34 -13.94 -4.11
N PRO A 102 11.07 -14.37 -4.07
CA PRO A 102 10.02 -13.78 -4.90
C PRO A 102 9.95 -12.26 -4.69
N ARG A 103 9.85 -11.51 -5.79
CA ARG A 103 9.73 -10.04 -5.77
C ARG A 103 8.37 -9.63 -6.29
N GLU A 104 7.85 -8.50 -5.81
CA GLU A 104 6.61 -7.93 -6.35
C GLU A 104 6.97 -6.85 -7.37
N ILE A 105 6.48 -6.98 -8.60
CA ILE A 105 6.91 -6.16 -9.74
C ILE A 105 6.65 -4.68 -9.49
N GLN A 106 5.49 -4.32 -8.95
CA GLN A 106 5.13 -2.93 -8.73
C GLN A 106 6.06 -2.34 -7.65
N VAL A 107 6.28 -3.01 -6.53
CA VAL A 107 7.26 -2.61 -5.51
C VAL A 107 8.63 -2.39 -6.13
N GLU A 108 9.14 -3.31 -6.96
CA GLU A 108 10.44 -3.10 -7.63
C GLU A 108 10.43 -1.88 -8.57
N GLY A 109 9.32 -1.62 -9.27
CA GLY A 109 9.14 -0.40 -10.06
C GLY A 109 9.20 0.88 -9.21
N ALA A 110 8.54 0.89 -8.05
CA ALA A 110 8.59 2.01 -7.12
C ALA A 110 10.00 2.24 -6.57
N LEU A 111 10.76 1.16 -6.33
CA LEU A 111 12.17 1.22 -5.92
C LEU A 111 13.08 1.78 -7.02
N ILE A 112 12.88 1.35 -8.27
CA ILE A 112 13.61 1.88 -9.43
C ILE A 112 13.34 3.38 -9.60
N ALA A 113 12.08 3.80 -9.41
CA ALA A 113 11.68 5.20 -9.44
C ALA A 113 12.09 6.00 -8.19
N GLY A 114 12.77 5.37 -7.22
CA GLY A 114 13.49 6.09 -6.14
C GLY A 114 12.93 5.91 -4.74
N LEU A 115 11.77 5.26 -4.53
CA LEU A 115 11.36 4.86 -3.18
C LEU A 115 12.38 3.88 -2.59
N ARG A 116 12.38 3.74 -1.26
CA ARG A 116 13.32 2.87 -0.55
C ARG A 116 12.63 1.61 -0.07
N ARG A 117 13.35 0.49 -0.09
CA ARG A 117 12.85 -0.73 0.52
C ARG A 117 12.77 -0.49 2.02
N PHE A 118 11.68 -0.94 2.64
CA PHE A 118 11.39 -0.65 4.05
C PHE A 118 11.45 -1.93 4.89
N PRO A 119 12.66 -2.45 5.21
CA PRO A 119 12.78 -3.72 5.91
C PRO A 119 12.44 -3.61 7.40
N ARG A 120 12.99 -2.63 8.13
CA ARG A 120 12.77 -2.44 9.58
C ARG A 120 13.06 -1.01 10.04
N GLY A 121 12.12 -0.43 10.79
CA GLY A 121 12.33 0.83 11.51
C GLY A 121 12.46 2.05 10.60
N ILE A 122 12.56 3.22 11.22
CA ILE A 122 12.43 4.52 10.53
C ILE A 122 13.78 5.08 10.03
N ALA A 123 14.89 4.45 10.42
CA ALA A 123 16.25 4.93 10.17
C ALA A 123 16.59 5.02 8.68
N ASP A 124 15.90 4.27 7.83
CA ASP A 124 16.10 4.26 6.37
C ASP A 124 15.17 5.22 5.62
N LEU A 125 14.21 5.85 6.31
CA LEU A 125 13.26 6.79 5.70
C LEU A 125 13.94 8.14 5.45
N ARG A 126 13.82 8.60 4.21
CA ARG A 126 14.31 9.89 3.75
C ARG A 126 13.24 10.55 2.90
N THR A 127 13.36 11.86 2.71
CA THR A 127 12.65 12.54 1.63
C THR A 127 13.07 11.96 0.28
N ILE A 128 12.09 11.72 -0.59
CA ILE A 128 12.31 11.22 -1.95
C ILE A 128 11.84 12.30 -2.94
N PRO A 129 12.77 13.11 -3.49
CA PRO A 129 12.43 14.16 -4.43
C PRO A 129 11.66 13.63 -5.65
N GLY A 130 10.71 14.42 -6.13
CA GLY A 130 9.89 14.10 -7.31
C GLY A 130 8.67 13.22 -7.02
N TRP A 131 8.70 12.39 -5.97
CA TRP A 131 7.48 11.72 -5.52
C TRP A 131 6.59 12.68 -4.74
N ALA A 132 5.29 12.59 -4.97
CA ALA A 132 4.32 13.42 -4.26
C ALA A 132 2.98 12.70 -4.06
N LEU A 133 2.28 13.09 -3.00
CA LEU A 133 0.90 12.72 -2.74
C LEU A 133 0.00 13.91 -3.06
N HIS A 134 -0.90 13.72 -4.01
CA HIS A 134 -1.87 14.73 -4.42
C HIS A 134 -3.25 14.40 -3.88
N ARG A 135 -3.89 15.37 -3.23
CA ARG A 135 -5.33 15.32 -2.96
C ARG A 135 -6.09 15.97 -4.11
N LEU A 136 -6.97 15.21 -4.73
CA LEU A 136 -7.83 15.66 -5.83
C LEU A 136 -9.09 16.38 -5.31
N PRO A 137 -9.81 17.11 -6.19
CA PRO A 137 -11.05 17.81 -5.82
C PRO A 137 -12.16 16.91 -5.28
N ASP A 138 -12.17 15.63 -5.66
CA ASP A 138 -13.11 14.61 -5.20
C ASP A 138 -12.61 13.83 -3.97
N ASP A 139 -11.60 14.36 -3.27
CA ASP A 139 -10.96 13.78 -2.08
C ASP A 139 -10.23 12.45 -2.31
N GLN A 140 -10.07 12.01 -3.56
CA GLN A 140 -9.16 10.91 -3.88
C GLN A 140 -7.70 11.34 -3.70
N LEU A 141 -6.84 10.37 -3.39
CA LEU A 141 -5.42 10.59 -3.23
C LEU A 141 -4.64 9.88 -4.34
N GLU A 142 -3.76 10.61 -5.02
CA GLU A 142 -2.85 10.07 -6.02
C GLU A 142 -1.42 10.11 -5.53
N LEU A 143 -0.78 8.94 -5.46
CA LEU A 143 0.66 8.82 -5.39
C LEU A 143 1.23 9.03 -6.79
N ARG A 144 2.04 10.06 -6.97
CA ARG A 144 2.68 10.39 -8.25
C ARG A 144 4.18 10.13 -8.20
N SER A 145 4.67 9.52 -9.27
CA SER A 145 6.09 9.25 -9.48
C SER A 145 6.84 10.50 -9.97
N PRO A 146 8.18 10.51 -9.93
CA PRO A 146 9.00 11.66 -10.34
C PRO A 146 8.84 12.12 -11.79
N ASP A 147 8.33 11.26 -12.67
CA ASP A 147 7.99 11.59 -14.05
C ASP A 147 6.63 12.31 -14.19
N GLY A 148 5.93 12.53 -13.06
CA GLY A 148 4.62 13.19 -12.99
C GLY A 148 3.43 12.25 -13.24
N GLY A 149 3.69 10.98 -13.55
CA GLY A 149 2.68 9.94 -13.75
C GLY A 149 1.95 9.58 -12.46
N VAL A 150 0.71 9.12 -12.60
CA VAL A 150 -0.03 8.53 -11.47
C VAL A 150 0.48 7.11 -11.28
N TYR A 151 1.12 6.87 -10.15
CA TYR A 151 1.65 5.57 -9.79
C TYR A 151 0.59 4.70 -9.12
N SER A 152 -0.23 5.31 -8.25
CA SER A 152 -1.33 4.66 -7.55
C SER A 152 -2.35 5.71 -7.10
N ARG A 153 -3.62 5.31 -6.99
CA ARG A 153 -4.76 6.13 -6.58
C ARG A 153 -5.58 5.38 -5.55
N ILE A 154 -6.01 6.06 -4.50
CA ILE A 154 -6.86 5.48 -3.45
C ILE A 154 -8.05 6.39 -3.16
N ALA A 155 -9.19 5.76 -2.93
CA ALA A 155 -10.31 6.37 -2.25
C ALA A 155 -10.28 5.95 -0.77
N VAL A 156 -10.32 6.93 0.13
CA VAL A 156 -10.29 6.71 1.58
C VAL A 156 -11.43 7.46 2.27
N PRO A 157 -11.94 6.97 3.42
CA PRO A 157 -12.88 7.73 4.22
C PRO A 157 -12.32 9.11 4.59
N SER A 158 -13.20 10.11 4.72
CA SER A 158 -12.81 11.46 5.11
C SER A 158 -12.07 11.45 6.46
N ALA A 159 -10.89 12.05 6.49
CA ALA A 159 -10.03 12.16 7.66
C ALA A 159 -9.53 13.61 7.82
N PRO A 160 -10.37 14.55 8.32
CA PRO A 160 -10.04 15.98 8.41
C PRO A 160 -8.74 16.27 9.19
N ASP A 161 -8.51 15.55 10.28
CA ASP A 161 -7.32 15.72 11.11
C ASP A 161 -6.04 15.28 10.37
N TRP A 162 -6.13 14.20 9.60
CA TRP A 162 -5.02 13.72 8.77
C TRP A 162 -4.66 14.74 7.68
N TYR A 163 -5.67 15.32 7.02
CA TYR A 163 -5.44 16.35 6.00
C TYR A 163 -4.86 17.63 6.59
N SER A 164 -5.32 18.03 7.77
CA SER A 164 -4.77 19.18 8.49
C SER A 164 -3.30 18.97 8.83
N ALA A 165 -2.94 17.78 9.32
CA ALA A 165 -1.54 17.41 9.56
C ALA A 165 -0.72 17.40 8.26
N ALA A 166 -1.24 16.81 7.17
CA ALA A 166 -0.52 16.77 5.89
C ALA A 166 -0.25 18.17 5.31
N LEU A 167 -1.18 19.10 5.48
CA LEU A 167 -0.99 20.51 5.14
C LEU A 167 0.03 21.20 6.05
N HIS A 168 0.01 20.91 7.34
CA HIS A 168 0.94 21.48 8.31
C HIS A 168 2.39 21.01 8.07
N HIS A 169 2.59 19.72 7.85
CA HIS A 169 3.91 19.11 7.65
C HIS A 169 4.44 19.30 6.21
N CYS A 170 3.58 19.60 5.25
CA CYS A 170 3.84 19.62 3.80
C CYS A 170 4.39 18.29 3.22
N HIS A 171 4.46 17.25 4.06
CA HIS A 171 5.04 15.96 3.76
C HIS A 171 4.24 14.85 4.44
N VAL A 172 4.27 13.67 3.83
CA VAL A 172 3.64 12.46 4.34
C VAL A 172 4.63 11.31 4.23
N MET A 173 4.55 10.37 5.17
CA MET A 173 5.19 9.07 5.00
C MET A 173 4.29 8.20 4.10
N CYS A 174 4.82 7.75 2.98
CA CYS A 174 4.13 6.85 2.08
C CYS A 174 4.67 5.43 2.22
N LEU A 175 3.78 4.44 2.29
CA LEU A 175 4.13 3.03 2.13
C LEU A 175 3.32 2.47 0.96
N TYR A 176 4.02 1.78 0.08
CA TYR A 176 3.45 1.12 -1.09
C TYR A 176 3.86 -0.35 -1.11
N GLY A 177 2.92 -1.23 -1.40
CA GLY A 177 3.17 -2.66 -1.61
C GLY A 177 2.04 -3.53 -1.12
N PRO A 178 2.07 -4.84 -1.37
CA PRO A 178 1.05 -5.77 -0.88
C PRO A 178 1.14 -5.95 0.64
N GLN A 179 0.04 -6.42 1.25
CA GLN A 179 0.02 -6.89 2.64
C GLN A 179 0.44 -5.80 3.64
N LEU A 180 -0.06 -4.57 3.46
CA LEU A 180 0.21 -3.45 4.38
C LEU A 180 -0.75 -3.45 5.58
N GLY A 181 -1.65 -4.43 5.67
CA GLY A 181 -2.72 -4.38 6.66
C GLY A 181 -3.76 -3.32 6.30
N VAL A 182 -4.00 -3.04 5.02
CA VAL A 182 -5.13 -2.17 4.60
C VAL A 182 -6.41 -2.99 4.51
N ARG A 183 -6.37 -4.12 3.78
CA ARG A 183 -7.55 -4.94 3.53
C ARG A 183 -7.82 -5.95 4.64
N THR A 184 -9.08 -6.03 5.06
CA THR A 184 -9.56 -7.11 5.94
C THR A 184 -9.58 -8.45 5.17
N PRO A 185 -8.99 -9.53 5.73
CA PRO A 185 -9.05 -10.85 5.13
C PRO A 185 -10.47 -11.39 4.95
N PRO A 186 -10.77 -12.13 3.86
CA PRO A 186 -12.00 -12.89 3.71
C PRO A 186 -12.18 -13.85 4.89
N GLY A 187 -13.43 -14.02 5.31
CA GLY A 187 -13.75 -14.84 6.47
C GLY A 187 -13.40 -14.21 7.82
N THR A 188 -12.89 -12.97 7.83
CA THR A 188 -12.59 -12.21 9.05
C THR A 188 -13.39 -10.91 9.03
N THR A 189 -13.85 -10.44 10.19
CA THR A 189 -14.47 -9.12 10.32
C THR A 189 -13.43 -8.04 10.63
N VAL A 190 -13.82 -6.76 10.53
CA VAL A 190 -12.93 -5.64 10.89
C VAL A 190 -12.54 -5.71 12.37
N GLU A 191 -13.48 -6.09 13.23
CA GLU A 191 -13.27 -6.24 14.68
C GLU A 191 -12.29 -7.38 14.99
N GLN A 192 -12.37 -8.46 14.22
CA GLN A 192 -11.45 -9.59 14.34
C GLN A 192 -10.07 -9.28 13.73
N TYR A 193 -9.98 -8.38 12.75
CA TYR A 193 -8.74 -7.96 12.08
C TYR A 193 -8.21 -6.63 12.64
N ASN A 194 -7.82 -6.69 13.91
CA ASN A 194 -7.32 -5.57 14.70
C ASN A 194 -5.89 -5.14 14.32
N ASP A 195 -5.41 -4.05 14.93
CA ASP A 195 -4.10 -3.47 14.65
C ASP A 195 -2.93 -4.42 14.93
N THR A 196 -3.05 -5.34 15.89
CA THR A 196 -2.03 -6.37 16.13
C THR A 196 -1.86 -7.28 14.93
N LYS A 197 -2.97 -7.72 14.32
CA LYS A 197 -2.93 -8.57 13.11
C LYS A 197 -2.45 -7.80 11.88
N ARG A 198 -2.83 -6.52 11.75
CA ARG A 198 -2.35 -5.63 10.68
C ARG A 198 -0.85 -5.39 10.78
N LEU A 199 -0.36 -5.15 12.00
CA LEU A 199 1.07 -5.01 12.27
C LEU A 199 1.84 -6.28 11.92
N GLU A 200 1.30 -7.46 12.26
CA GLU A 200 1.94 -8.73 11.93
C GLU A 200 2.00 -8.95 10.40
N GLU A 201 0.92 -8.65 9.67
CA GLU A 201 0.90 -8.69 8.21
C GLU A 201 1.96 -7.74 7.61
N LEU A 202 2.00 -6.48 8.08
CA LEU A 202 3.00 -5.50 7.65
C LEU A 202 4.43 -5.97 7.96
N ARG A 203 4.68 -6.55 9.14
CA ARG A 203 6.01 -7.06 9.52
C ARG A 203 6.47 -8.17 8.58
N GLN A 204 5.57 -9.08 8.21
CA GLN A 204 5.87 -10.16 7.27
C GLN A 204 6.18 -9.59 5.88
N ALA A 205 5.37 -8.65 5.38
CA ALA A 205 5.59 -8.00 4.09
C ALA A 205 6.94 -7.28 4.03
N ARG A 206 7.27 -6.47 5.05
CA ARG A 206 8.57 -5.79 5.18
C ARG A 206 9.74 -6.77 5.25
N GLY A 207 9.60 -7.85 6.02
CA GLY A 207 10.62 -8.89 6.16
C GLY A 207 10.91 -9.63 4.86
N ARG A 208 9.92 -9.72 3.96
CA ARG A 208 10.06 -10.26 2.60
C ARG A 208 10.50 -9.22 1.57
N GLY A 209 10.69 -7.97 1.99
CA GLY A 209 11.08 -6.87 1.10
C GLY A 209 9.95 -6.37 0.20
N LEU A 210 8.68 -6.66 0.51
CA LEU A 210 7.52 -6.33 -0.32
C LEU A 210 6.94 -4.93 -0.04
N VAL A 211 7.72 -4.05 0.58
CA VAL A 211 7.25 -2.71 0.95
C VAL A 211 8.29 -1.69 0.51
N ALA A 212 7.84 -0.76 -0.33
CA ALA A 212 8.55 0.47 -0.65
C ALA A 212 8.00 1.59 0.24
N ALA A 213 8.86 2.50 0.68
CA ALA A 213 8.47 3.64 1.49
C ALA A 213 9.35 4.87 1.22
N GLY A 214 8.85 6.02 1.63
CA GLY A 214 9.57 7.29 1.59
C GLY A 214 8.77 8.40 2.25
N ILE A 215 9.45 9.51 2.54
CA ILE A 215 8.77 10.78 2.83
C ILE A 215 8.63 11.52 1.52
N ILE A 216 7.41 11.92 1.21
CA ILE A 216 7.06 12.54 -0.07
C ILE A 216 6.32 13.85 0.16
N ALA A 217 6.40 14.77 -0.79
CA ALA A 217 5.69 16.03 -0.70
C ALA A 217 4.17 15.80 -0.69
N TYR A 218 3.44 16.64 0.02
CA TYR A 218 1.98 16.65 -0.03
C TYR A 218 1.48 17.89 -0.78
N HIS A 219 0.57 17.68 -1.72
CA HIS A 219 -0.05 18.73 -2.52
C HIS A 219 -1.56 18.66 -2.38
N ASN A 220 -2.15 19.76 -1.91
CA ASN A 220 -3.60 19.90 -1.85
C ASN A 220 -4.10 20.61 -3.11
N ASN A 221 -4.67 19.84 -4.04
CA ASN A 221 -5.25 20.35 -5.29
C ASN A 221 -6.78 20.46 -5.22
N ARG A 222 -7.35 20.43 -4.01
CA ARG A 222 -8.75 20.71 -3.74
C ARG A 222 -9.04 22.21 -3.80
#